data_AF-A0A840NTQ7-F1
#
_entry.id   AF-A0A840NTQ7-F1
#
_cell.length_a   1.000
_cell.length_b   1.000
_cell.length_c   1.000
_cell.angle_alpha   90.00
_cell.angle_beta   90.00
_cell.angle_gamma   90.00
#
_symmetry.space_group_name_H-M   'P 1'
#
loop_
_entity.id
_entity.type
_entity.pdbx_description
1 polymer ?
#
loop_
_entity_poly.entity_id
_entity_poly.type
_entity_poly.pdbx_seq_one_letter_code
_entity_poly.pdbx_strand_id
1 'polypeptide(L)'
;MAELGIRDLGTVLADSHAMRGAPVFVWDATDAGGHEVSGVTRTWGDAMKALLKALGDMPEPGAEGKIRSAWPNPLSRYPAYMYGGVVMRGRRDLRTGALVFEGAGVARA
;
A
#
# COMPACT_ATOMS: atom_id res chain seq x y z
N MET A 1 21.55 -10.60 -12.17
CA MET A 1 20.59 -9.49 -12.28
C MET A 1 19.22 -10.07 -12.08
N ALA A 2 18.56 -9.78 -10.95
CA ALA A 2 17.23 -10.32 -10.65
C ALA A 2 16.20 -9.25 -11.03
N GLU A 3 15.41 -9.51 -12.07
CA GLU A 3 14.22 -8.74 -12.38
C GLU A 3 13.21 -8.92 -11.23
N LEU A 4 12.92 -7.83 -10.54
CA LEU A 4 11.81 -7.74 -9.60
C LEU A 4 10.52 -7.85 -10.43
N GLY A 5 9.98 -9.06 -10.51
CA GLY A 5 8.69 -9.35 -11.14
C GLY A 5 7.56 -8.64 -10.39
N ILE A 6 7.26 -7.41 -10.80
CA ILE A 6 6.01 -6.74 -10.47
C ILE A 6 4.91 -7.63 -11.05
N ARG A 7 4.11 -8.28 -10.20
CA ARG A 7 2.88 -8.94 -10.65
C ARG A 7 2.08 -7.91 -11.43
N ASP A 8 1.69 -8.25 -12.66
CA ASP A 8 0.81 -7.41 -13.46
C ASP A 8 -0.38 -6.98 -12.59
N LEU A 9 -0.58 -5.67 -12.45
CA LEU A 9 -1.60 -5.09 -11.58
C LEU A 9 -2.98 -5.67 -11.92
N GLY A 10 -3.19 -6.05 -13.19
CA GLY A 10 -4.38 -6.74 -13.68
C GLY A 10 -4.61 -8.11 -13.05
N THR A 11 -3.58 -8.85 -12.66
CA THR A 11 -3.74 -10.14 -11.96
C THR A 11 -4.18 -9.95 -10.51
N VAL A 12 -3.62 -8.95 -9.82
CA VAL A 12 -4.05 -8.57 -8.46
C VAL A 12 -5.50 -8.06 -8.49
N LEU A 13 -5.85 -7.27 -9.49
CA LEU A 13 -7.20 -6.77 -9.70
C LEU A 13 -8.18 -7.86 -10.17
N ALA A 14 -7.74 -8.85 -10.92
CA ALA A 14 -8.57 -9.98 -11.36
C ALA A 14 -8.96 -10.89 -10.19
N ASP A 15 -8.03 -11.20 -9.29
CA ASP A 15 -8.34 -11.88 -8.01
C ASP A 15 -9.28 -11.01 -7.14
N SER A 16 -9.27 -9.69 -7.33
CA SER A 16 -10.11 -8.71 -6.60
C SER A 16 -11.54 -8.56 -7.14
N HIS A 17 -11.83 -9.01 -8.37
CA HIS A 17 -13.13 -8.80 -9.03
C HIS A 17 -14.25 -9.72 -8.51
N ALA A 18 -13.94 -10.70 -7.66
CA ALA A 18 -14.92 -11.63 -7.08
C ALA A 18 -15.72 -11.02 -5.91
N MET A 19 -15.30 -9.87 -5.35
CA MET A 19 -16.01 -9.16 -4.29
C MET A 19 -16.81 -8.00 -4.91
N ARG A 20 -18.11 -7.90 -4.60
CA ARG A 20 -19.08 -6.97 -5.20
C ARG A 20 -18.78 -5.48 -4.90
N GLY A 21 -17.74 -4.92 -5.52
CA GLY A 21 -17.36 -3.50 -5.46
C GLY A 21 -15.91 -3.27 -5.92
N ALA A 22 -15.63 -2.14 -6.56
CA ALA A 22 -14.26 -1.78 -6.92
C ALA A 22 -13.39 -1.67 -5.64
N PRO A 23 -12.17 -2.24 -5.62
CA PRO A 23 -11.31 -2.14 -4.45
C PRO A 23 -10.96 -0.68 -4.17
N VAL A 24 -10.87 -0.33 -2.89
CA VAL A 24 -10.17 0.87 -2.44
C VAL A 24 -8.75 0.50 -2.05
N PHE A 25 -7.85 1.48 -2.06
CA PHE A 25 -6.46 1.32 -1.68
C PHE A 25 -6.21 2.09 -0.39
N VAL A 26 -5.84 1.36 0.63
CA VAL A 26 -5.48 1.91 1.94
C VAL A 26 -3.96 2.01 1.97
N TRP A 27 -3.45 3.19 2.30
CA TRP A 27 -2.03 3.42 2.46
C TRP A 27 -1.76 3.91 3.88
N ASP A 28 -0.63 3.50 4.42
CA ASP A 28 -0.14 3.92 5.72
C ASP A 28 1.38 4.16 5.65
N ALA A 29 1.86 5.13 6.40
CA ALA A 29 3.26 5.44 6.59
C ALA A 29 3.51 5.70 8.07
N THR A 30 4.67 5.26 8.56
CA THR A 30 5.10 5.40 9.96
C THR A 30 6.60 5.68 10.00
N ASP A 31 7.01 6.61 10.86
CA ASP A 31 8.42 6.89 11.14
C ASP A 31 8.89 6.28 12.49
N ALA A 32 10.20 6.31 12.73
CA ALA A 32 10.78 5.79 13.98
C ALA A 32 10.39 6.59 15.23
N GLY A 33 9.94 7.83 15.06
CA GLY A 33 9.42 8.69 16.12
C GLY A 33 7.97 8.37 16.50
N GLY A 34 7.32 7.46 15.76
CA GLY A 34 5.92 7.08 15.97
C GLY A 34 4.92 8.00 15.29
N HIS A 35 5.34 8.88 14.38
CA HIS A 35 4.40 9.62 13.54
C HIS A 35 3.80 8.67 12.51
N GLU A 36 2.47 8.53 12.55
CA GLU A 36 1.71 7.72 11.60
C GLU A 36 0.78 8.61 10.77
N VAL A 37 0.78 8.40 9.47
CA VAL A 37 -0.18 9.02 8.54
C VAL A 37 -0.76 7.94 7.66
N SER A 38 -2.08 7.92 7.53
CA SER A 38 -2.79 6.94 6.71
C SER A 38 -3.94 7.57 5.93
N GLY A 39 -4.37 6.87 4.89
CA GLY A 39 -5.48 7.33 4.05
C GLY A 39 -6.07 6.21 3.20
N VAL A 40 -7.23 6.52 2.63
CA VAL A 40 -7.97 5.62 1.73
C VAL A 40 -8.19 6.34 0.40
N THR A 41 -7.90 5.67 -0.69
CA THR A 41 -8.02 6.21 -2.05
C THR A 41 -8.76 5.22 -2.94
N ARG A 42 -9.36 5.71 -4.03
CA ARG A 42 -10.13 4.87 -4.97
C ARG A 42 -9.27 4.27 -6.06
N THR A 43 -8.08 4.83 -6.29
CA THR A 43 -7.19 4.40 -7.37
C THR A 43 -5.81 4.08 -6.82
N TRP A 44 -5.14 3.13 -7.46
CA TRP A 44 -3.77 2.76 -7.18
C TRP A 44 -2.82 3.96 -7.33
N GLY A 45 -2.99 4.75 -8.39
CA GLY A 45 -2.14 5.90 -8.68
C GLY A 45 -2.21 6.98 -7.60
N ASP A 46 -3.40 7.23 -7.05
CA ASP A 46 -3.57 8.21 -5.96
C ASP A 46 -2.99 7.68 -4.65
N ALA A 47 -3.17 6.39 -4.36
CA ALA A 47 -2.55 5.74 -3.19
C ALA A 47 -1.02 5.88 -3.22
N MET A 48 -0.42 5.61 -4.38
CA MET A 48 1.03 5.68 -4.57
C MET A 48 1.55 7.11 -4.40
N LYS A 49 0.88 8.11 -5.01
CA LYS A 49 1.24 9.53 -4.84
C LYS A 49 1.13 9.98 -3.39
N ALA A 50 0.06 9.57 -2.70
CA ALA A 50 -0.16 9.92 -1.31
C ALA A 50 0.89 9.30 -0.39
N LEU A 51 1.23 8.02 -0.58
CA LEU A 51 2.28 7.34 0.16
C LEU A 51 3.66 7.97 -0.08
N LEU A 52 4.00 8.25 -1.35
CA LEU A 52 5.24 8.94 -1.72
C LEU A 52 5.37 10.29 -1.00
N LYS A 53 4.29 11.08 -1.02
CA LYS A 53 4.25 12.37 -0.34
C LYS A 53 4.41 12.20 1.18
N ALA A 54 3.69 11.26 1.78
CA ALA A 54 3.75 11.01 3.22
C ALA A 54 5.16 10.61 3.67
N LEU A 55 5.80 9.67 2.97
CA LEU A 55 7.18 9.26 3.27
C LEU A 55 8.20 10.39 3.07
N GLY A 56 7.99 11.26 2.08
CA GLY A 56 8.84 12.41 1.82
C GLY A 56 8.70 13.52 2.87
N ASP A 57 7.49 13.71 3.39
CA ASP A 57 7.17 14.73 4.40
C ASP A 57 7.52 14.28 5.83
N MET A 58 7.81 13.00 6.04
CA MET A 58 8.15 12.49 7.37
C MET A 58 9.47 13.06 7.88
N PRO A 59 9.51 13.49 9.16
CA PRO A 59 10.67 14.17 9.73
C PRO A 59 11.87 13.22 9.88
N GLU A 60 11.63 11.98 10.30
CA GLU A 60 12.70 11.02 10.58
C GLU A 60 13.05 10.16 9.35
N PRO A 61 14.35 9.89 9.12
CA PRO A 61 14.79 8.93 8.11
C PRO A 61 14.41 7.51 8.55
N GLY A 62 14.24 6.59 7.60
CA GLY A 62 13.80 5.22 7.89
C GLY A 62 12.28 5.08 8.01
N ALA A 63 11.51 6.11 7.64
CA ALA A 63 10.07 6.01 7.49
C ALA A 63 9.70 4.84 6.56
N GLU A 64 8.74 4.03 6.97
CA GLU A 64 8.23 2.91 6.21
C GLU A 64 6.75 3.11 5.92
N GLY A 65 6.26 2.49 4.87
CA GLY A 65 4.85 2.51 4.56
C GLY A 65 4.45 1.42 3.58
N LYS A 66 3.15 1.27 3.40
CA LYS A 66 2.59 0.22 2.57
C LYS A 66 1.26 0.63 2.00
N ILE A 67 0.90 -0.02 0.90
CA ILE A 67 -0.43 0.06 0.30
C ILE A 67 -1.02 -1.34 0.33
N ARG A 68 -2.28 -1.43 0.71
CA ARG A 68 -3.07 -2.67 0.70
C ARG A 68 -4.40 -2.40 0.00
N SER A 69 -4.91 -3.41 -0.70
CA SER A 69 -6.28 -3.35 -1.20
C SER A 69 -7.26 -3.55 -0.04
N ALA A 70 -8.44 -2.95 -0.13
CA ALA A 70 -9.52 -3.19 0.81
C ALA A 70 -10.89 -3.09 0.13
N TRP A 71 -11.88 -3.76 0.71
CA TRP A 71 -13.27 -3.74 0.21
C TRP A 71 -14.22 -3.40 1.35
N PRO A 72 -15.30 -2.65 1.09
CA PRO A 72 -16.36 -2.49 2.08
C PRO A 72 -16.84 -3.85 2.56
N ASN A 73 -16.96 -4.04 3.88
CA ASN A 73 -17.51 -5.25 4.46
C ASN A 73 -19.04 -5.17 4.49
N PRO A 74 -19.76 -5.87 3.58
CA PRO A 74 -21.23 -5.81 3.56
C PRO A 74 -21.88 -6.53 4.74
N LEU A 75 -21.11 -7.34 5.48
CA LEU A 75 -21.59 -8.10 6.64
C LEU A 75 -21.44 -7.31 7.95
N SER A 76 -20.76 -6.16 7.93
CA SER A 76 -20.56 -5.33 9.12
C SER A 76 -21.73 -4.38 9.34
N ARG A 77 -22.16 -4.23 10.60
CA ARG A 77 -23.18 -3.23 11.00
C ARG A 77 -22.62 -1.80 11.06
N TYR A 78 -21.30 -1.64 10.98
CA TYR A 78 -20.59 -0.36 10.99
C TYR A 78 -19.69 -0.25 9.76
N PRO A 79 -19.30 0.98 9.33
CA PRO A 79 -18.33 1.16 8.26
C PRO A 79 -17.05 0.38 8.56
N ALA A 80 -16.83 -0.72 7.84
CA ALA A 80 -15.68 -1.58 8.01
C ALA A 80 -15.18 -2.03 6.65
N TYR A 81 -13.87 -2.29 6.60
CA TYR A 81 -13.22 -2.79 5.41
C TYR A 81 -12.65 -4.19 5.65
N MET A 82 -12.81 -5.07 4.66
CA MET A 82 -12.04 -6.30 4.56
C MET A 82 -10.72 -5.93 3.89
N TYR A 83 -9.60 -6.16 4.57
CA TYR A 83 -8.28 -5.83 4.04
C TYR A 83 -7.71 -7.01 3.27
N GLY A 84 -7.25 -6.73 2.04
CA GLY A 84 -6.49 -7.67 1.22
C GLY A 84 -5.01 -7.64 1.51
N GLY A 85 -4.25 -8.29 0.62
CA GLY A 85 -2.80 -8.32 0.69
C GLY A 85 -2.18 -6.93 0.56
N VAL A 86 -0.98 -6.79 1.12
CA VAL A 86 -0.10 -5.66 0.80
C VAL A 86 0.28 -5.79 -0.67
N VAL A 87 0.07 -4.72 -1.43
CA VAL A 87 0.39 -4.66 -2.86
C VAL A 87 1.73 -3.97 -3.10
N MET A 88 2.14 -3.09 -2.18
CA MET A 88 3.43 -2.40 -2.23
C MET A 88 3.89 -2.01 -0.84
N ARG A 89 5.21 -2.01 -0.67
CA ARG A 89 5.90 -1.41 0.47
C ARG A 89 6.80 -0.30 -0.04
N GLY A 90 6.89 0.76 0.72
CA GLY A 90 7.81 1.86 0.50
C GLY A 90 8.62 2.10 1.76
N ARG A 91 9.87 2.52 1.61
CA ARG A 91 10.69 3.01 2.72
C ARG A 91 11.54 4.17 2.29
N ARG A 92 11.83 5.07 3.21
CA ARG A 92 12.82 6.14 3.03
C ARG A 92 14.17 5.62 3.50
N ASP A 93 15.10 5.47 2.56
CA ASP A 93 16.44 5.00 2.84
C ASP A 93 17.16 5.91 3.84
N LEU A 94 17.72 5.31 4.88
CA LEU A 94 18.35 6.01 6.00
C LEU A 94 19.61 6.78 5.60
N ARG A 95 20.30 6.36 4.52
CA ARG A 95 21.60 6.90 4.12
C ARG A 95 21.48 7.98 3.06
N THR A 96 20.58 7.78 2.11
CA THR A 96 20.43 8.62 0.92
C THR A 96 19.19 9.49 0.97
N GLY A 97 18.24 9.21 1.87
CA GLY A 97 16.93 9.84 1.90
C GLY A 97 16.03 9.46 0.71
N ALA A 98 16.49 8.57 -0.17
CA ALA A 98 15.74 8.13 -1.34
C ALA A 98 14.57 7.24 -0.94
N LEU A 99 13.46 7.32 -1.69
CA LEU A 99 12.32 6.44 -1.49
C LEU A 99 12.52 5.15 -2.30
N VAL A 100 12.54 4.02 -1.59
CA VAL A 100 12.69 2.68 -2.15
C VAL A 100 11.34 1.96 -2.09
N PHE A 101 10.93 1.35 -3.20
CA PHE A 101 9.65 0.63 -3.29
C PHE A 101 9.86 -0.81 -3.69
N GLU A 102 9.13 -1.69 -3.02
CA GLU A 102 9.09 -3.11 -3.31
C GLU A 102 7.63 -3.49 -3.63
N GLY A 103 7.41 -3.99 -4.85
CA GLY A 103 6.16 -4.63 -5.21
C GLY A 103 6.04 -5.94 -4.44
N ALA A 104 4.96 -6.12 -3.70
CA ALA A 104 4.73 -7.36 -2.97
C ALA A 104 4.30 -8.46 -3.97
N GLY A 105 5.27 -9.16 -4.54
CA GLY A 105 5.03 -10.46 -5.18
C GLY A 105 4.60 -11.45 -4.10
N VAL A 106 3.35 -11.93 -4.17
CA VAL A 106 2.88 -12.99 -3.26
C VAL A 106 3.63 -14.27 -3.63
N ALA A 107 4.55 -14.71 -2.78
CA ALA A 107 5.12 -16.05 -2.86
C ALA A 107 3.96 -17.06 -2.66
N ARG A 108 3.65 -17.84 -3.70
CA ARG A 108 2.83 -19.03 -3.53
C ARG A 108 3.71 -20.10 -2.88
N ALA A 109 3.31 -20.55 -1.69
CA ALA A 109 3.70 -21.86 -1.16
C ALA A 109 2.85 -22.95 -1.81
#